data_AF-A0A1G1KX17-F1
#
_entry.id   AF-A0A1G1KX17-F1
#
_cell.length_a   1.000
_cell.length_b   1.000
_cell.length_c   1.000
_cell.angle_alpha   90.00
_cell.angle_beta   90.00
_cell.angle_gamma   90.00
#
_symmetry.space_group_name_H-M   'P 1'
#
loop_
_entity.id
_entity.type
_entity.pdbx_description
1 polymer ?
#
loop_
_entity_poly.entity_id
_entity_poly.type
_entity_poly.pdbx_seq_one_letter_code
_entity_poly.pdbx_strand_id
1 'polypeptide(L)'
;MTLFLTVLICLIAGLASSLLGIGGGAILVPLFHYLLKMDMHLAIGTSLAVIIPTTLAGTFQHIVAKNVDWRVFAIASVCAIIGAIIGANLCMKIDAQMLKKIFAVFILLIAIRMLIQ
;
A
#
# COMPACT_ATOMS: atom_id res chain seq x y z
N MET A 1 10.26 18.64 15.85
CA MET A 1 11.37 17.93 15.17
C MET A 1 10.92 16.62 14.52
N THR A 2 10.01 15.86 15.13
CA THR A 2 9.43 14.62 14.58
C THR A 2 8.55 14.83 13.34
N LEU A 3 7.67 15.86 13.32
CA LEU A 3 6.74 16.10 12.20
C LEU A 3 7.43 16.36 10.86
N PHE A 4 8.48 17.19 10.84
CA PHE A 4 9.23 17.51 9.63
C PHE A 4 9.95 16.29 9.05
N LEU A 5 10.49 15.43 9.92
CA LEU A 5 11.15 14.19 9.53
C LEU A 5 10.12 13.19 8.93
N THR A 6 8.95 13.05 9.54
CA THR A 6 7.88 12.19 9.03
C THR A 6 7.43 12.63 7.63
N VAL A 7 7.25 13.94 7.41
CA VAL A 7 6.85 14.49 6.10
C VAL A 7 7.91 14.19 5.05
N LEU A 8 9.19 14.43 5.35
CA LEU A 8 10.29 14.20 4.42
C LEU A 8 10.37 12.71 4.01
N ILE A 9 10.22 11.81 4.96
CA ILE A 9 10.31 10.37 4.69
C ILE A 9 9.08 9.87 3.94
N CYS A 10 7.87 10.33 4.28
CA CYS A 10 6.67 10.01 3.50
C CYS A 10 6.78 10.50 2.05
N LEU A 11 7.42 11.64 1.82
CA LEU A 11 7.64 12.20 0.49
C LEU A 11 8.62 11.34 -0.32
N ILE A 12 9.76 10.97 0.26
CA ILE A 12 10.75 10.08 -0.39
C ILE A 12 10.15 8.69 -0.63
N ALA A 13 9.47 8.12 0.37
CA ALA A 13 8.82 6.82 0.28
C ALA A 13 7.71 6.81 -0.77
N GLY A 14 6.90 7.88 -0.85
CA GLY A 14 5.85 8.04 -1.85
C GLY A 14 6.40 8.11 -3.26
N LEU A 15 7.46 8.92 -3.47
CA LEU A 15 8.14 9.00 -4.77
C LEU A 15 8.74 7.66 -5.19
N ALA A 16 9.47 7.00 -4.29
CA ALA A 16 10.04 5.69 -4.55
C ALA A 16 8.95 4.66 -4.88
N SER A 17 7.86 4.62 -4.10
CA SER A 17 6.79 3.65 -4.33
C SER A 17 6.00 3.91 -5.61
N SER A 18 5.83 5.18 -6.00
CA SER A 18 5.21 5.57 -7.27
C SER A 18 6.08 5.19 -8.46
N LEU A 19 7.40 5.39 -8.38
CA LEU A 19 8.34 5.00 -9.44
C LEU A 19 8.37 3.48 -9.63
N LEU A 20 8.25 2.73 -8.54
CA LEU A 20 8.27 1.27 -8.57
C LEU A 20 6.90 0.66 -8.94
N GLY A 21 5.83 1.45 -8.93
CA GLY A 21 4.47 0.99 -9.25
C GLY A 21 3.83 0.04 -8.22
N ILE A 22 4.39 -0.06 -7.00
CA ILE A 22 3.99 -1.07 -5.99
C ILE A 22 2.86 -0.58 -5.07
N GLY A 23 2.46 0.69 -5.19
CA GLY A 23 1.28 1.20 -4.48
C GLY A 23 1.49 1.45 -2.98
N GLY A 24 2.62 2.04 -2.59
CA GLY A 24 2.85 2.67 -1.28
C GLY A 24 3.04 1.73 -0.08
N GLY A 25 2.20 0.70 0.04
CA GLY A 25 2.06 -0.11 1.25
C GLY A 25 3.32 -0.87 1.65
N ALA A 26 4.10 -1.35 0.68
CA ALA A 26 5.35 -2.05 0.96
C ALA A 26 6.39 -1.18 1.70
N ILE A 27 6.34 0.14 1.49
CA ILE A 27 7.29 1.09 2.06
C ILE A 27 6.66 1.82 3.26
N LEU A 28 5.39 2.22 3.19
CA LEU A 28 4.72 2.97 4.25
C LEU A 28 4.49 2.14 5.53
N VAL A 29 4.10 0.87 5.40
CA VAL A 29 3.80 0.01 6.57
C VAL A 29 5.02 -0.19 7.48
N PRO A 30 6.21 -0.62 7.00
CA PRO A 30 7.38 -0.74 7.88
C PRO A 30 7.80 0.62 8.42
N LEU A 31 7.63 1.70 7.66
CA LEU A 31 7.94 3.03 8.13
C LEU A 31 7.06 3.45 9.32
N PHE A 32 5.76 3.21 9.24
CA PHE A 32 4.83 3.51 10.34
C PHE A 32 5.08 2.62 11.57
N HIS A 33 5.38 1.34 11.36
CA HIS A 33 5.68 0.43 12.45
C HIS A 33 7.00 0.77 13.16
N TYR A 34 8.10 0.96 12.42
CA TYR A 34 9.42 1.17 13.00
C TYR A 34 9.66 2.61 13.46
N LEU A 35 9.15 3.60 12.71
CA LEU A 35 9.46 5.01 12.95
C LEU A 35 8.43 5.69 13.85
N LEU A 36 7.14 5.41 13.63
CA LEU A 36 6.05 5.96 14.44
C LEU A 36 5.64 5.03 15.60
N LYS A 37 6.28 3.86 15.73
CA LYS A 37 6.00 2.85 16.75
C LYS A 37 4.52 2.45 16.80
N MET A 38 3.85 2.49 15.65
CA MET A 38 2.45 2.10 15.54
C MET A 38 2.32 0.57 15.57
N ASP A 39 1.25 0.09 16.20
CA ASP A 39 0.88 -1.31 16.10
C ASP A 39 0.66 -1.72 14.65
N MET A 40 0.96 -2.97 14.31
CA MET A 40 0.94 -3.47 12.94
C MET A 40 -0.44 -3.24 12.27
N HIS A 41 -1.53 -3.43 13.01
CA HIS A 41 -2.88 -3.17 12.52
C HIS A 41 -3.11 -1.70 12.18
N LEU A 42 -2.65 -0.79 13.04
CA LEU A 42 -2.75 0.65 12.80
C LEU A 42 -1.85 1.08 11.63
N ALA A 43 -0.64 0.56 11.53
CA ALA A 43 0.28 0.85 10.43
C ALA A 43 -0.33 0.45 9.07
N ILE A 44 -0.91 -0.75 8.97
CA ILE A 44 -1.56 -1.23 7.74
C ILE A 44 -2.79 -0.38 7.40
N GLY A 45 -3.67 -0.12 8.37
CA GLY A 45 -4.86 0.70 8.15
C GLY A 45 -4.53 2.13 7.73
N THR A 46 -3.53 2.76 8.35
CA THR A 46 -3.11 4.12 8.02
C THR A 46 -2.47 4.17 6.63
N SER A 47 -1.69 3.15 6.24
CA SER A 47 -1.15 3.07 4.88
C SER A 47 -2.25 2.96 3.83
N LEU A 48 -3.31 2.19 4.08
CA LEU A 48 -4.46 2.10 3.18
C LEU A 48 -5.18 3.45 3.03
N ALA A 49 -5.32 4.20 4.13
CA ALA A 49 -5.92 5.54 4.09
C ALA A 49 -5.11 6.51 3.21
N VAL A 50 -3.77 6.44 3.26
CA VAL A 50 -2.89 7.27 2.41
C VAL A 50 -2.98 6.88 0.92
N ILE A 51 -3.28 5.61 0.62
CA ILE A 51 -3.43 5.12 -0.76
C ILE A 51 -4.69 5.71 -1.44
N ILE A 52 -5.73 6.07 -0.70
CA ILE A 52 -6.99 6.61 -1.26
C ILE A 52 -6.77 7.87 -2.12
N PRO A 53 -6.19 8.98 -1.61
CA PRO A 53 -5.98 10.19 -2.41
C PRO A 53 -5.01 9.98 -3.58
N THR A 54 -4.00 9.13 -3.41
CA THR A 54 -3.02 8.85 -4.47
C THR A 54 -3.61 8.04 -5.63
N THR A 55 -4.43 7.05 -5.33
CA THR A 55 -5.13 6.24 -6.35
C THR A 55 -6.23 7.03 -7.05
N LEU A 56 -6.92 7.94 -6.35
CA LEU A 56 -7.86 8.89 -6.97
C LEU A 56 -7.14 9.79 -7.99
N ALA A 57 -6.02 10.39 -7.59
CA ALA A 57 -5.23 11.25 -8.48
C ALA A 57 -4.71 10.47 -9.70
N GLY A 58 -4.15 9.27 -9.49
CA GLY A 58 -3.67 8.41 -10.58
C GLY A 58 -4.78 7.97 -11.53
N THR A 59 -5.94 7.56 -10.99
CA THR A 59 -7.10 7.17 -11.79
C THR A 59 -7.59 8.34 -12.64
N PHE A 60 -7.67 9.54 -12.06
CA PHE A 60 -8.09 10.74 -12.78
C PHE A 60 -7.15 11.05 -13.96
N GLN A 61 -5.83 10.95 -13.77
CA GLN A 61 -4.85 11.13 -14.85
C GLN A 61 -5.04 10.11 -15.98
N HIS A 62 -5.28 8.83 -15.65
CA HIS A 62 -5.53 7.79 -16.65
C HIS A 62 -6.83 8.01 -17.44
N ILE A 63 -7.89 8.47 -16.79
CA ILE A 63 -9.17 8.82 -17.44
C ILE A 63 -8.96 9.99 -18.42
N VAL A 64 -8.26 11.04 -17.99
CA VAL A 64 -7.97 12.21 -18.85
C VAL A 64 -7.11 11.81 -20.05
N ALA A 65 -6.17 10.89 -19.88
CA ALA A 65 -5.34 10.35 -20.95
C ALA A 65 -6.10 9.43 -21.93
N LYS A 66 -7.40 9.18 -21.73
CA LYS A 66 -8.26 8.26 -22.52
C LYS A 66 -7.70 6.84 -22.66
N ASN A 67 -6.84 6.41 -21.74
CA ASN A 67 -6.16 5.12 -21.80
C ASN A 67 -6.80 4.09 -20.85
N VAL A 68 -8.13 4.10 -20.75
CA VAL A 68 -8.89 3.25 -19.81
C VAL A 68 -9.77 2.28 -20.59
N ASP A 69 -9.46 0.98 -20.46
CA ASP A 69 -10.39 -0.07 -20.84
C ASP A 69 -11.43 -0.24 -19.71
N TRP A 70 -12.65 0.24 -19.97
CA TRP A 70 -13.75 0.22 -19.02
C TRP A 70 -14.18 -1.19 -18.60
N ARG A 71 -13.98 -2.19 -19.46
CA ARG A 71 -14.32 -3.58 -19.14
C ARG A 71 -13.32 -4.17 -18.15
N VAL A 72 -12.03 -3.95 -18.38
CA VAL A 72 -10.97 -4.35 -17.44
C VAL A 72 -11.13 -3.60 -16.12
N PHE A 73 -11.40 -2.29 -16.18
CA PHE A 73 -11.64 -1.47 -14.99
C PHE A 73 -12.77 -2.01 -14.12
N ALA A 74 -13.93 -2.34 -14.71
CA ALA A 74 -15.08 -2.84 -13.97
C ALA A 74 -14.78 -4.19 -13.29
N ILE A 75 -14.21 -5.15 -14.02
CA ILE A 75 -13.88 -6.46 -13.49
C ILE A 75 -12.81 -6.34 -12.39
N ALA A 76 -11.74 -5.60 -12.64
CA ALA A 76 -10.66 -5.38 -11.69
C ALA A 76 -11.17 -4.69 -10.41
N SER A 77 -12.05 -3.69 -10.53
CA SER A 77 -12.63 -2.99 -9.39
C SER A 77 -13.48 -3.92 -8.52
N VAL A 78 -14.33 -4.75 -9.12
CA VAL A 78 -15.16 -5.71 -8.37
C VAL A 78 -14.29 -6.74 -7.64
N CYS A 79 -13.31 -7.32 -8.33
CA CYS A 79 -12.37 -8.26 -7.72
C CYS A 79 -11.56 -7.60 -6.59
N ALA A 80 -11.11 -6.37 -6.80
CA ALA A 80 -10.36 -5.61 -5.79
C ALA A 80 -11.19 -5.31 -4.55
N ILE A 81 -12.46 -4.91 -4.71
CA ILE A 81 -13.37 -4.65 -3.57
C ILE A 81 -13.61 -5.93 -2.77
N ILE A 82 -13.92 -7.04 -3.43
CA ILE A 82 -14.15 -8.33 -2.77
C ILE A 82 -12.87 -8.79 -2.05
N GLY A 83 -11.73 -8.72 -2.73
CA GLY A 83 -10.44 -9.06 -2.16
C GLY A 83 -10.07 -8.18 -0.96
N ALA A 84 -10.35 -6.87 -1.01
CA ALA A 84 -10.10 -5.95 0.08
C ALA A 84 -10.97 -6.25 1.30
N ILE A 85 -12.26 -6.55 1.12
CA ILE A 85 -13.17 -6.89 2.22
C ILE A 85 -12.74 -8.20 2.89
N ILE A 86 -12.41 -9.22 2.09
CA ILE A 86 -11.95 -10.51 2.61
C ILE A 86 -10.61 -10.33 3.34
N GLY A 87 -9.65 -9.65 2.70
CA GLY A 87 -8.32 -9.40 3.26
C GLY A 87 -8.35 -8.60 4.55
N ALA A 88 -9.19 -7.55 4.63
CA ALA A 88 -9.37 -6.75 5.84
C ALA A 88 -9.94 -7.60 6.99
N ASN A 89 -10.97 -8.41 6.72
CA ASN A 89 -11.56 -9.30 7.72
C ASN A 89 -10.58 -10.37 8.21
N LEU A 90 -9.73 -10.91 7.32
CA LEU A 90 -8.68 -11.84 7.73
C LEU A 90 -7.62 -11.14 8.58
N CYS A 91 -7.17 -9.94 8.18
CA CYS A 91 -6.18 -9.18 8.93
C CYS A 91 -6.63 -8.86 10.35
N MET A 92 -7.91 -8.58 10.58
CA MET A 92 -8.42 -8.30 11.93
C MET A 92 -8.47 -9.55 12.84
N LYS A 93 -8.43 -10.76 12.28
CA LYS A 93 -8.48 -12.02 13.04
C LYS A 93 -7.11 -12.58 13.40
N ILE A 94 -6.04 -12.05 12.79
CA ILE A 94 -4.66 -12.52 12.98
C ILE A 94 -4.00 -11.65 14.05
N ASP A 95 -3.22 -12.26 14.95
CA ASP A 95 -2.47 -11.51 15.95
C ASP A 95 -1.34 -10.67 15.31
N ALA A 96 -0.94 -9.59 15.98
CA ALA A 96 0.03 -8.65 15.45
C ALA A 96 1.40 -9.28 15.12
N GLN A 97 1.82 -10.32 15.87
CA GLN A 97 3.11 -10.98 15.67
C GLN A 97 3.11 -11.86 14.42
N MET A 98 2.01 -12.60 14.21
CA MET A 98 1.82 -13.39 13.00
C MET A 98 1.62 -12.49 11.78
N LEU A 99 0.87 -11.40 11.90
CA LEU A 99 0.69 -10.43 10.83
C LEU A 99 2.02 -9.79 10.41
N LYS A 100 2.89 -9.48 11.36
CA LYS A 100 4.25 -9.00 11.10
C LYS A 100 5.08 -10.03 10.32
N LYS A 101 5.01 -11.31 10.66
CA LYS A 101 5.71 -12.38 9.92
C LYS A 101 5.19 -12.52 8.50
N ILE A 102 3.87 -12.54 8.32
CA ILE A 102 3.23 -12.62 7.00
C ILE A 102 3.67 -11.43 6.14
N PHE A 103 3.64 -10.23 6.69
CA PHE A 103 4.06 -9.03 6.00
C PHE A 103 5.54 -9.04 5.64
N ALA A 104 6.41 -9.53 6.54
CA ALA A 104 7.84 -9.67 6.26
C ALA A 104 8.11 -10.63 5.08
N VAL A 105 7.41 -11.78 5.03
CA VAL A 105 7.48 -12.72 3.90
C VAL A 105 6.98 -12.06 2.62
N PHE A 106 5.87 -11.33 2.69
CA PHE A 106 5.31 -10.60 1.55
C PHE A 106 6.29 -9.56 0.97
N ILE A 107 6.93 -8.75 1.82
CA ILE A 107 7.98 -7.81 1.39
C ILE A 107 9.15 -8.53 0.75
N LEU A 108 9.59 -9.66 1.32
CA LEU A 108 10.70 -10.44 0.79
C LEU A 108 10.37 -10.99 -0.61
N LEU A 109 9.14 -11.45 -0.83
CA LEU A 109 8.67 -11.89 -2.15
C LEU A 109 8.66 -10.74 -3.17
N ILE A 110 8.20 -9.54 -2.77
CA ILE A 110 8.25 -8.35 -3.62
C ILE A 110 9.69 -8.01 -3.99
N ALA A 111 10.60 -8.00 -3.01
CA ALA A 111 12.00 -7.69 -3.23
C ALA A 111 12.65 -8.67 -4.23
N ILE A 112 12.34 -9.96 -4.12
CA ILE A 112 12.81 -10.97 -5.08
C ILE A 112 12.22 -10.72 -6.47
N ARG A 113 10.90 -10.47 -6.57
CA ARG A 113 10.22 -10.17 -7.83
C ARG A 113 10.86 -8.99 -8.56
N MET A 114 11.19 -7.93 -7.83
CA MET A 114 11.85 -6.75 -8.37
C MET A 114 13.30 -6.99 -8.81
N LEU A 115 14.00 -7.93 -8.17
CA LEU A 115 15.38 -8.27 -8.53
C LEU A 115 15.45 -9.10 -9.81
N ILE A 116 14.40 -9.89 -10.07
CA ILE A 116 14.30 -10.75 -11.26
C ILE A 116 13.70 -10.00 -12.47
N GLN A 117 12.88 -8.98 -12.23
CA GLN A 117 12.20 -8.19 -13.25
C GLN A 117 13.09 -7.09 -13.82
#